data_AF-A0A1H8U395-F1
#
_entry.id   AF-A0A1H8U395-F1
#
_cell.length_a   1.000
_cell.length_b   1.000
_cell.length_c   1.000
_cell.angle_alpha   90.00
_cell.angle_beta   90.00
_cell.angle_gamma   90.00
#
_symmetry.space_group_name_H-M   'P 1'
#
loop_
_entity.id
_entity.type
_entity.pdbx_description
1 polymer ?
#
loop_
_entity_poly.entity_id
_entity_poly.type
_entity_poly.pdbx_seq_one_letter_code
_entity_poly.pdbx_strand_id
1 'polypeptide(L)'
;MGFPEIDSAVFFGSITMVTWGIWVVLGNAASESIDPRTAAAISYLVAGPLALGFILVSDASLAINAKGGLLAGTAGLFTGIGLISMYVGLSRGSTTTISTLGAMYFVVAAIIGMVVLGEKVTVTRVAGIGFAVIGVILVSQ
;
A
#
# COMPACT_ATOMS: atom_id res chain seq x y z
N MET A 1 24.99 25.73 -5.58
CA MET A 1 24.15 24.62 -6.11
C MET A 1 22.90 24.58 -5.24
N GLY A 2 21.78 25.09 -5.74
CA GLY A 2 20.50 24.95 -5.03
C GLY A 2 20.06 23.50 -5.15
N PHE A 3 19.82 22.84 -4.02
CA PHE A 3 19.15 21.54 -4.06
C PHE A 3 17.78 21.73 -4.74
N PRO A 4 17.40 20.88 -5.71
CA PRO A 4 16.06 20.96 -6.27
C PRO A 4 15.05 20.80 -5.14
N GLU A 5 14.09 21.72 -5.03
CA GLU A 5 12.93 21.54 -4.15
C GLU A 5 12.26 20.23 -4.55
N ILE A 6 12.33 19.24 -3.66
CA ILE A 6 11.68 17.95 -3.88
C ILE A 6 10.18 18.21 -3.81
N ASP A 7 9.48 17.90 -4.89
CA ASP A 7 8.03 17.91 -4.94
C ASP A 7 7.46 17.14 -3.73
N SER A 8 6.54 17.76 -2.99
CA SER A 8 6.04 17.17 -1.75
C SER A 8 5.37 15.81 -1.97
N ALA A 9 4.75 15.56 -3.13
CA ALA A 9 4.16 14.27 -3.43
C ALA A 9 5.24 13.20 -3.65
N VAL A 10 6.33 13.53 -4.34
CA VAL A 10 7.48 12.64 -4.48
C VAL A 10 8.12 12.34 -3.13
N PHE A 11 8.21 13.33 -2.24
CA PHE A 11 8.73 13.15 -0.90
C PHE A 11 7.89 12.17 -0.06
N PHE A 12 6.58 12.39 0.06
CA PHE A 12 5.70 11.48 0.81
C PHE A 12 5.57 10.10 0.16
N GLY A 13 5.60 10.04 -1.18
CA GLY A 13 5.66 8.77 -1.92
C GLY A 13 6.93 7.98 -1.60
N SER A 14 8.07 8.64 -1.46
CA SER A 14 9.35 8.01 -1.11
C SER A 14 9.35 7.47 0.31
N ILE A 15 8.81 8.24 1.28
CA ILE A 15 8.62 7.76 2.65
C ILE A 15 7.74 6.52 2.67
N THR A 16 6.64 6.55 1.92
CA THR A 16 5.73 5.40 1.78
C THR A 16 6.48 4.19 1.25
N MET A 17 7.20 4.32 0.13
CA MET A 17 7.95 3.22 -0.47
C MET A 17 8.94 2.57 0.52
N VAL A 18 9.73 3.38 1.23
CA VAL A 18 10.74 2.89 2.18
C VAL A 18 10.09 2.21 3.39
N THR A 19 9.07 2.85 3.98
CA THR A 19 8.41 2.32 5.17
C THR A 19 7.65 1.03 4.88
N TRP A 20 7.02 0.91 3.70
CA TRP A 20 6.40 -0.34 3.26
C TRP A 20 7.43 -1.45 3.04
N GLY A 21 8.60 -1.13 2.48
CA GLY A 21 9.69 -2.12 2.34
C GLY A 21 10.18 -2.66 3.69
N ILE A 22 10.40 -1.77 4.67
CA ILE A 22 10.77 -2.17 6.04
C ILE A 22 9.66 -3.00 6.68
N TRP A 23 8.40 -2.58 6.52
CA TRP A 23 7.25 -3.32 7.04
C TRP A 23 7.17 -4.74 6.47
N VAL A 24 7.43 -4.96 5.18
CA VAL A 24 7.44 -6.31 4.59
C VAL A 24 8.44 -7.24 5.30
N VAL A 25 9.66 -6.75 5.55
CA VAL A 25 10.72 -7.55 6.20
C VAL A 25 10.32 -7.91 7.64
N LEU A 26 9.88 -6.91 8.41
CA LEU A 26 9.44 -7.12 9.79
C LEU A 26 8.17 -7.98 9.88
N GLY A 27 7.23 -7.76 8.96
CA GLY A 27 5.98 -8.51 8.86
C GLY A 27 6.21 -9.98 8.51
N ASN A 28 7.19 -10.27 7.64
CA ASN A 28 7.60 -11.65 7.35
C ASN A 28 8.15 -12.34 8.59
N ALA A 29 9.13 -11.71 9.26
CA ALA A 29 9.71 -12.24 10.48
C ALA A 29 8.64 -12.47 11.58
N ALA A 30 7.67 -11.55 11.71
CA ALA A 30 6.55 -11.71 12.62
C ALA A 30 5.63 -12.88 12.22
N SER A 31 5.35 -13.04 10.92
CA SER A 31 4.49 -14.13 10.40
C SER A 31 5.10 -15.52 10.56
N GLU A 32 6.43 -15.61 10.62
CA GLU A 32 7.15 -16.86 10.92
C GLU A 32 7.21 -17.15 12.43
N SER A 33 7.15 -16.10 13.26
CA SER A 33 7.31 -16.20 14.72
C SER A 33 6.00 -16.52 15.45
N ILE A 34 4.87 -16.09 14.91
CA ILE A 34 3.52 -16.28 15.49
C ILE A 34 2.49 -16.53 14.38
N ASP A 35 1.25 -16.87 14.75
CA ASP A 35 0.18 -17.01 13.76
C ASP A 35 0.05 -15.73 12.89
N PRO A 36 0.09 -15.84 11.55
CA PRO A 36 0.13 -14.68 10.66
C PRO A 36 -1.07 -13.75 10.77
N ARG A 37 -2.25 -14.30 11.14
CA ARG A 37 -3.47 -13.49 11.35
C ARG A 37 -3.32 -12.68 12.62
N THR A 38 -2.67 -13.25 13.64
CA THR A 38 -2.32 -12.55 14.88
C THR A 38 -1.28 -11.46 14.61
N ALA A 39 -0.24 -11.75 13.83
CA ALA A 39 0.76 -10.76 13.44
C ALA A 39 0.12 -9.58 12.68
N ALA A 40 -0.76 -9.85 11.71
CA ALA A 40 -1.51 -8.82 11.00
C ALA A 40 -2.36 -7.96 11.95
N ALA A 41 -3.05 -8.60 12.91
CA ALA A 41 -3.87 -7.90 13.89
C ALA A 41 -3.03 -6.97 14.78
N ILE A 42 -1.89 -7.44 15.30
CA ILE A 42 -0.96 -6.63 16.09
C ILE A 42 -0.45 -5.44 15.28
N SER A 43 -0.05 -5.66 14.03
CA SER A 43 0.43 -4.57 13.17
C SER A 43 -0.61 -3.47 12.96
N TYR A 44 -1.89 -3.80 12.82
CA TYR A 44 -2.96 -2.80 12.77
C TYR A 44 -3.27 -2.15 14.12
N LEU A 45 -3.17 -2.91 15.22
CA LEU A 45 -3.32 -2.34 16.56
C LEU A 45 -2.23 -1.31 16.88
N VAL A 46 -1.09 -1.35 16.18
CA VAL A 46 -0.06 -0.32 16.26
C VAL A 46 -0.30 0.80 15.25
N ALA A 47 -0.59 0.46 13.98
CA ALA A 47 -0.75 1.45 12.92
C ALA A 47 -2.01 2.33 13.08
N GLY A 48 -3.12 1.76 13.56
CA GLY A 48 -4.38 2.49 13.76
C GLY A 48 -4.24 3.64 14.76
N PRO A 49 -3.77 3.39 15.99
CA PRO A 49 -3.49 4.44 16.96
C PRO A 49 -2.44 5.45 16.48
N LEU A 50 -1.45 5.05 15.68
CA LEU A 50 -0.49 5.99 15.09
C LEU A 50 -1.20 6.97 14.14
N ALA A 51 -2.08 6.50 13.26
CA ALA A 51 -2.86 7.34 12.36
C ALA A 51 -3.84 8.25 13.13
N LEU A 52 -4.47 7.72 14.18
CA LEU A 52 -5.33 8.50 15.09
C LEU A 52 -4.54 9.55 15.86
N GLY A 53 -3.36 9.21 16.36
CA GLY A 53 -2.48 10.17 17.04
C GLY A 53 -2.03 11.29 16.09
N PHE A 54 -1.72 10.94 14.83
CA PHE A 54 -1.33 11.91 13.82
C PHE A 54 -2.44 12.93 13.52
N ILE A 55 -3.71 12.51 13.39
CA ILE A 55 -4.79 13.46 13.14
C ILE A 55 -5.00 14.40 14.35
N LEU A 56 -4.82 13.91 15.58
CA LEU A 56 -4.98 14.71 16.80
C LEU A 56 -3.91 15.79 17.00
N VAL A 57 -2.70 15.59 16.46
CA VAL A 57 -1.60 16.58 16.52
C VAL A 57 -1.48 17.42 15.25
N SER A 58 -2.32 17.16 14.25
CA SER A 58 -2.38 17.90 12.99
C SER A 58 -3.45 18.99 13.04
N ASP A 59 -3.32 20.01 12.19
CA ASP A 59 -4.34 21.05 11.99
C ASP A 59 -5.54 20.56 11.13
N ALA A 60 -5.80 19.25 11.11
CA ALA A 60 -6.81 18.64 10.25
C ALA A 60 -8.25 18.90 10.76
N SER A 61 -9.19 19.07 9.82
CA SER A 61 -10.61 19.10 10.15
C SER A 61 -11.14 17.70 10.46
N LEU A 62 -11.84 17.56 11.59
CA LEU A 62 -12.52 16.32 11.99
C LEU A 62 -13.93 16.17 11.40
N ALA A 63 -14.35 17.07 10.51
CA ALA A 63 -15.66 17.02 9.90
C ALA A 63 -15.79 15.83 8.93
N ILE A 64 -16.73 14.93 9.21
CA ILE A 64 -17.00 13.76 8.36
C ILE A 64 -18.31 14.00 7.61
N ASN A 65 -18.25 14.01 6.27
CA ASN A 65 -19.44 13.92 5.43
C ASN A 65 -19.69 12.46 5.01
N ALA A 66 -20.93 12.13 4.67
CA ALA A 66 -21.35 10.75 4.39
C ALA A 66 -20.53 10.09 3.26
N LYS A 67 -20.25 10.82 2.18
CA LYS A 67 -19.47 10.31 1.04
C LYS A 67 -18.03 10.02 1.45
N GLY A 68 -17.37 10.96 2.12
CA GLY A 68 -15.99 10.83 2.57
C GLY A 68 -15.82 9.71 3.59
N GLY A 69 -16.73 9.63 4.56
CA GLY A 69 -16.75 8.53 5.55
C GLY A 69 -16.95 7.16 4.90
N LEU A 70 -17.88 7.04 3.94
CA LEU A 70 -18.10 5.79 3.22
C LEU A 70 -16.89 5.36 2.39
N LEU A 71 -16.26 6.28 1.66
CA LEU A 71 -15.07 6.00 0.87
C LEU A 71 -13.89 5.60 1.75
N ALA A 72 -13.64 6.33 2.84
CA ALA A 72 -12.56 6.03 3.78
C ALA A 72 -12.78 4.68 4.49
N GLY A 73 -14.02 4.40 4.94
CA GLY A 73 -14.37 3.12 5.56
C GLY A 73 -14.22 1.94 4.59
N THR A 74 -14.64 2.12 3.33
CA THR A 74 -14.47 1.11 2.28
C THR A 74 -12.99 0.89 1.97
N ALA A 75 -12.19 1.96 1.85
CA ALA A 75 -10.75 1.85 1.65
C ALA A 75 -10.08 1.08 2.81
N GLY A 76 -10.45 1.39 4.06
CA GLY A 76 -9.97 0.69 5.25
C GLY A 76 -10.32 -0.80 5.24
N LEU A 77 -11.54 -1.17 4.81
CA LEU A 77 -11.93 -2.58 4.63
C LEU A 77 -10.99 -3.31 3.65
N PHE A 78 -10.73 -2.73 2.47
CA PHE A 78 -9.81 -3.33 1.51
C PHE A 78 -8.36 -3.37 2.01
N THR A 79 -7.95 -2.37 2.80
CA THR A 79 -6.61 -2.36 3.40
C THR A 79 -6.48 -3.51 4.41
N GLY A 80 -7.51 -3.73 5.25
CA GLY A 80 -7.57 -4.87 6.17
C GLY A 80 -7.49 -6.23 5.47
N ILE A 81 -8.30 -6.42 4.42
CA ILE A 81 -8.27 -7.65 3.61
C ILE A 81 -6.89 -7.86 2.97
N GLY A 82 -6.33 -6.80 2.39
CA GLY A 82 -5.01 -6.83 1.76
C GLY A 82 -3.91 -7.20 2.75
N LEU A 83 -3.91 -6.59 3.94
CA LEU A 83 -2.92 -6.87 4.97
C LEU A 83 -2.99 -8.32 5.45
N ILE A 84 -4.18 -8.80 5.81
CA ILE A 84 -4.37 -10.19 6.27
C ILE A 84 -3.89 -11.17 5.19
N SER A 85 -4.25 -10.92 3.94
CA SER A 85 -3.82 -11.73 2.79
C SER A 85 -2.31 -11.71 2.63
N MET A 86 -1.68 -10.55 2.85
CA MET A 86 -0.23 -10.39 2.73
C MET A 86 0.50 -11.18 3.81
N TYR A 87 0.14 -11.05 5.10
CA TYR A 87 0.74 -11.82 6.20
C TYR A 87 0.56 -13.33 6.02
N VAL A 88 -0.66 -13.77 5.68
CA VAL A 88 -0.95 -15.18 5.40
C VAL A 88 -0.17 -15.69 4.19
N GLY A 89 0.08 -14.83 3.19
CA GLY A 89 0.91 -15.13 2.03
C GLY A 89 2.39 -15.27 2.41
N LEU A 90 2.92 -14.34 3.19
CA LEU A 90 4.30 -14.34 3.68
C LEU A 90 4.63 -15.63 4.43
N SER A 91 3.70 -16.14 5.23
CA SER A 91 3.91 -17.38 5.97
C SER A 91 3.84 -18.66 5.13
N ARG A 92 3.53 -18.56 3.82
CA ARG A 92 3.25 -19.71 2.95
C ARG A 92 4.12 -19.75 1.70
N GLY A 93 4.75 -18.65 1.33
CA GLY A 93 5.48 -18.53 0.07
C GLY A 93 6.68 -17.62 0.19
N SER A 94 7.35 -17.41 -0.95
CA SER A 94 8.50 -16.50 -1.04
C SER A 94 8.08 -15.07 -0.66
N THR A 95 8.74 -14.49 0.34
CA THR A 95 8.59 -13.08 0.73
C THR A 95 8.73 -12.17 -0.49
N THR A 96 9.70 -12.45 -1.37
CA THR A 96 9.92 -11.70 -2.62
C THR A 96 8.69 -11.77 -3.53
N THR A 97 8.15 -12.96 -3.78
CA THR A 97 6.98 -13.13 -4.65
C THR A 97 5.74 -12.42 -4.08
N ILE A 98 5.45 -12.63 -2.80
CA ILE A 98 4.25 -12.07 -2.14
C ILE A 98 4.34 -10.54 -2.05
N SER A 99 5.51 -10.00 -1.66
CA SER A 99 5.70 -8.55 -1.57
C SER A 99 5.70 -7.86 -2.93
N THR A 100 6.28 -8.50 -3.95
CA THR A 100 6.29 -7.97 -5.33
C THR A 100 4.87 -7.92 -5.91
N LEU A 101 4.08 -8.99 -5.72
CA LEU A 101 2.67 -8.98 -6.10
C LEU A 101 1.87 -7.94 -5.31
N GLY A 102 2.13 -7.82 -4.00
CA GLY A 102 1.52 -6.81 -3.15
C GLY A 102 1.80 -5.40 -3.65
N ALA A 103 3.06 -5.09 -4.00
CA ALA A 103 3.47 -3.80 -4.53
C ALA A 103 2.78 -3.44 -5.86
N MET A 104 2.29 -4.42 -6.63
CA MET A 104 1.54 -4.18 -7.87
C MET A 104 0.13 -3.62 -7.66
N TYR A 105 -0.31 -3.31 -6.44
CA TYR A 105 -1.62 -2.69 -6.22
C TYR A 105 -1.84 -1.44 -7.11
N PHE A 106 -0.76 -0.72 -7.47
CA PHE A 106 -0.85 0.45 -8.34
C PHE A 106 -1.33 0.10 -9.76
N VAL A 107 -1.08 -1.11 -10.26
CA VAL A 107 -1.58 -1.57 -11.56
C VAL A 107 -3.10 -1.73 -11.51
N VAL A 108 -3.61 -2.36 -10.44
CA VAL A 108 -5.05 -2.49 -10.22
C VAL A 108 -5.70 -1.11 -10.10
N ALA A 109 -5.10 -0.20 -9.33
CA ALA A 109 -5.57 1.17 -9.19
C ALA A 109 -5.59 1.92 -10.54
N ALA A 110 -4.54 1.77 -11.36
CA ALA A 110 -4.48 2.39 -12.69
C ALA A 110 -5.57 1.84 -13.63
N ILE A 111 -5.82 0.54 -13.60
CA ILE A 111 -6.89 -0.10 -14.40
C ILE A 111 -8.26 0.43 -13.97
N ILE A 112 -8.54 0.49 -12.66
CA ILE A 112 -9.79 1.04 -12.13
C ILE A 112 -9.93 2.51 -12.54
N GLY A 113 -8.86 3.31 -12.45
CA GLY A 113 -8.85 4.70 -12.90
C GLY A 113 -9.26 4.83 -14.37
N MET A 114 -8.67 4.02 -15.24
CA MET A 114 -8.96 4.05 -16.68
C MET A 114 -10.38 3.55 -17.01
N VAL A 115 -10.82 2.46 -16.39
CA VAL A 115 -12.07 1.77 -16.78
C VAL A 115 -13.30 2.33 -16.05
N VAL A 116 -13.17 2.65 -14.76
CA VAL A 116 -14.28 3.03 -13.89
C VAL A 116 -14.36 4.55 -13.71
N LEU A 117 -13.21 5.20 -13.55
CA LEU A 117 -13.16 6.65 -13.28
C LEU A 117 -13.04 7.49 -14.56
N GLY A 118 -12.90 6.86 -15.72
CA GLY A 118 -12.81 7.54 -17.02
C GLY A 118 -11.49 8.29 -17.22
N GLU A 119 -10.42 7.91 -16.50
CA GLU A 119 -9.11 8.52 -16.70
C GLU A 119 -8.58 8.23 -18.11
N LYS A 120 -7.85 9.21 -18.67
CA LYS A 120 -7.32 9.11 -20.03
C LYS A 120 -6.37 7.91 -20.16
N VAL A 121 -6.69 7.02 -21.10
CA VAL A 121 -5.80 5.94 -21.52
C VAL A 121 -4.73 6.53 -22.43
N THR A 122 -3.46 6.40 -22.04
CA THR A 122 -2.32 6.83 -22.84
C THR A 122 -1.40 5.65 -23.13
N VAL A 123 -0.71 5.71 -24.28
CA VAL A 123 0.25 4.67 -24.67
C VAL A 123 1.34 4.51 -23.61
N THR A 124 1.84 5.61 -23.05
CA THR A 124 2.84 5.60 -21.99
C THR A 124 2.35 4.88 -20.73
N ARG A 125 1.09 5.08 -20.33
CA ARG A 125 0.54 4.42 -19.14
C ARG A 125 0.36 2.93 -19.34
N VAL A 126 -0.14 2.53 -20.51
CA VAL A 126 -0.28 1.12 -20.89
C VAL A 126 1.09 0.44 -20.94
N ALA A 127 2.08 1.09 -21.55
CA ALA A 127 3.45 0.59 -21.60
C ALA A 127 4.06 0.46 -20.18
N GLY A 128 3.87 1.45 -19.31
CA GLY A 128 4.33 1.41 -17.93
C GLY A 128 3.73 0.25 -17.13
N ILE A 129 2.42 0.01 -17.28
CA ILE A 129 1.76 -1.16 -16.68
C ILE A 129 2.34 -2.47 -17.25
N GLY A 130 2.55 -2.54 -18.57
CA GLY A 130 3.17 -3.70 -19.21
C GLY A 130 4.58 -4.00 -18.65
N PHE A 131 5.42 -2.97 -18.53
CA PHE A 131 6.75 -3.11 -17.94
C PHE A 131 6.71 -3.51 -16.47
N ALA A 132 5.76 -3.00 -15.70
CA ALA A 132 5.58 -3.42 -14.31
C ALA A 132 5.25 -4.92 -14.22
N VAL A 133 4.33 -5.41 -15.04
CA VAL A 133 3.97 -6.84 -15.09
C VAL A 133 5.18 -7.70 -15.45
N ILE A 134 5.95 -7.30 -16.46
CA ILE A 134 7.18 -8.01 -16.85
C ILE A 134 8.18 -8.02 -15.70
N GLY A 135 8.40 -6.87 -15.05
CA GLY A 135 9.30 -6.77 -13.91
C GLY A 135 8.92 -7.72 -12.78
N VAL A 136 7.62 -7.84 -12.48
CA VAL A 136 7.14 -8.78 -11.47
C VAL A 136 7.33 -10.23 -11.86
N ILE A 137 7.03 -10.59 -13.11
CA ILE A 137 7.29 -11.96 -13.60
C ILE A 137 8.76 -12.31 -13.37
N LEU A 138 9.68 -11.42 -13.76
CA LEU A 138 11.13 -11.63 -13.62
C LEU A 138 11.58 -11.72 -12.16
N VAL A 139 11.07 -10.87 -11.28
CA VAL A 139 11.42 -10.87 -9.85
C VAL A 139 10.82 -12.07 -9.10
N SER A 140 9.71 -12.61 -9.61
CA SER A 140 8.99 -13.73 -8.99
C SER A 140 9.51 -15.14 -9.35
N GLN A 141 10.50 -15.24 -10.25
CA GLN A 141 11.22 -16.49 -10.56
C GLN A 141 12.29 -16.79 -9.51
#